data_AF-A0A1S2T2U5-F1
#
_entry.id   AF-A0A1S2T2U5-F1
#
_cell.length_a   1.000
_cell.length_b   1.000
_cell.length_c   1.000
_cell.angle_alpha   90.00
_cell.angle_beta   90.00
_cell.angle_gamma   90.00
#
_symmetry.space_group_name_H-M   'P 1'
#
loop_
_entity.id
_entity.type
_entity.pdbx_description
1 polymer ?
#
loop_
_entity_poly.entity_id
_entity_poly.type
_entity_poly.pdbx_seq_one_letter_code
_entity_poly.pdbx_strand_id
1 'polypeptide(L)' 'MPTKSSTQSQVRQYKVSSAVASARIEDITPTKQLEQNLADYVAGKKSIAQILEETKQRYAANQPK' A
#
# COMPACT_ATOMS: atom_id res chain seq x y z
N MET A 1 22.50 -18.09 4.56
CA MET A 1 22.22 -16.69 4.19
C MET A 1 20.71 -16.48 4.11
N PRO A 2 20.12 -15.40 4.63
CA PRO A 2 18.68 -15.22 4.63
C PRO A 2 18.23 -14.73 3.25
N THR A 3 17.95 -15.66 2.33
CA THR A 3 17.40 -15.35 1.00
C THR A 3 15.90 -15.11 1.01
N LYS A 4 15.19 -15.55 2.06
CA LYS A 4 13.72 -15.54 2.13
C LYS A 4 13.08 -14.14 2.23
N SER A 5 13.69 -13.18 2.93
CA SER A 5 13.12 -11.83 3.10
C SER A 5 13.21 -11.00 1.82
N SER A 6 14.33 -11.10 1.10
CA SER A 6 14.54 -10.39 -0.17
C SER A 6 13.52 -10.80 -1.22
N THR A 7 13.20 -12.11 -1.31
CA THR A 7 12.17 -12.61 -2.24
C THR A 7 10.78 -12.08 -1.89
N GLN A 8 10.45 -12.00 -0.60
CA GLN A 8 9.13 -11.52 -0.17
C GLN A 8 8.93 -10.03 -0.47
N SER A 9 9.93 -9.18 -0.21
CA SER A 9 9.87 -7.77 -0.55
C SER A 9 9.79 -7.54 -2.06
N GLN A 10 10.51 -8.32 -2.88
CA GLN A 10 10.40 -8.26 -4.34
C GLN A 10 8.99 -8.62 -4.83
N VAL A 11 8.38 -9.68 -4.30
CA VAL A 11 7.00 -10.06 -4.65
C VAL A 11 6.01 -8.95 -4.25
N ARG A 12 6.18 -8.34 -3.08
CA ARG A 12 5.34 -7.22 -2.65
C ARG A 12 5.54 -5.98 -3.54
N GLN A 13 6.78 -5.65 -3.89
CA GLN A 13 7.10 -4.54 -4.79
C GLN A 13 6.42 -4.73 -6.14
N TYR A 14 6.47 -5.93 -6.72
CA TYR A 14 5.77 -6.25 -7.96
C TYR A 14 4.27 -6.00 -7.85
N LYS A 15 3.62 -6.58 -6.82
CA LYS A 15 2.17 -6.42 -6.60
C LYS A 15 1.77 -4.96 -6.42
N VAL A 16 2.53 -4.20 -5.62
CA VAL A 16 2.28 -2.77 -5.41
C VAL A 16 2.43 -1.99 -6.71
N SER A 17 3.48 -2.28 -7.49
CA SER A 17 3.73 -1.60 -8.77
C SER A 17 2.59 -1.86 -9.76
N SER A 18 2.11 -3.11 -9.86
CA SER A 18 0.95 -3.46 -10.70
C SER A 18 -0.31 -2.72 -10.25
N ALA A 19 -0.60 -2.69 -8.94
CA ALA A 19 -1.79 -2.00 -8.43
C ALA A 19 -1.73 -0.48 -8.67
N VAL A 20 -0.58 0.15 -8.47
CA VAL A 20 -0.38 1.58 -8.75
C VAL A 20 -0.48 1.87 -10.24
N ALA A 21 0.06 1.00 -11.10
CA ALA A 21 -0.08 1.14 -12.54
C ALA A 21 -1.55 1.03 -12.98
N SER A 22 -2.30 0.06 -12.46
CA SER A 22 -3.74 -0.08 -12.72
C SER A 22 -4.52 1.17 -12.30
N ALA A 23 -4.26 1.72 -11.11
CA ALA A 23 -4.91 2.96 -10.67
C ALA A 23 -4.60 4.13 -11.62
N ARG A 24 -3.34 4.28 -12.05
CA ARG A 24 -2.95 5.37 -12.97
C ARG A 24 -3.55 5.23 -14.37
N ILE A 25 -3.79 4.00 -14.85
CA ILE A 25 -4.51 3.75 -16.12
C ILE A 25 -5.94 4.29 -16.05
N GLU A 26 -6.55 4.25 -14.87
CA GLU A 26 -7.88 4.82 -14.60
C GLU A 26 -7.82 6.31 -14.21
N ASP A 27 -6.69 6.99 -14.44
CA ASP A 27 -6.42 8.37 -14.02
C ASP A 27 -6.53 8.61 -12.50
N ILE A 28 -6.47 7.55 -11.70
CA ILE A 28 -6.48 7.61 -10.24
C ILE A 28 -5.05 7.75 -9.75
N THR A 29 -4.76 8.91 -9.14
CA THR A 29 -3.48 9.14 -8.48
C THR A 29 -3.58 8.77 -6.99
N PRO A 30 -2.79 7.80 -6.50
CA PRO A 30 -2.73 7.50 -5.07
C PRO A 30 -2.33 8.73 -4.25
N THR A 31 -2.92 8.88 -3.06
CA THR A 31 -2.49 9.94 -2.14
C THR A 31 -1.08 9.67 -1.63
N LYS A 32 -0.33 10.74 -1.30
CA LYS A 32 1.02 10.62 -0.71
C LYS A 32 1.09 9.69 0.49
N GLN A 33 0.03 9.66 1.32
CA GLN A 33 -0.01 8.73 2.43
C GLN A 33 -0.16 7.28 1.97
N LEU A 34 -1.06 7.01 1.01
CA LEU A 34 -1.22 5.66 0.51
C LEU A 34 0.09 5.16 -0.11
N GLU A 35 0.82 6.01 -0.83
CA GLU A 35 2.16 5.70 -1.33
C GLU A 35 3.12 5.31 -0.21
N GLN A 36 3.18 6.07 0.89
CA GLN A 36 4.00 5.74 2.06
C GLN A 36 3.59 4.40 2.70
N ASN A 37 2.29 4.17 2.87
CA ASN A 37 1.76 2.92 3.43
C ASN A 37 2.11 1.72 2.55
N LEU A 38 2.05 1.86 1.22
CA LEU A 38 2.45 0.82 0.28
C LEU A 38 3.97 0.57 0.32
N ALA A 39 4.79 1.60 0.47
CA ALA A 39 6.24 1.44 0.67
C ALA A 39 6.55 0.69 1.97
N ASP A 40 5.86 1.01 3.07
CA ASP A 40 5.98 0.30 4.35
C ASP A 40 5.53 -1.17 4.25
N TYR A 41 4.51 -1.45 3.42
CA TYR A 41 4.09 -2.82 3.12
C TYR A 41 5.18 -3.62 2.39
N VAL A 42 5.81 -3.02 1.37
CA VAL A 42 6.94 -3.64 0.64
C VAL A 42 8.10 -3.94 1.58
N ALA A 43 8.43 -2.98 2.46
CA ALA A 43 9.49 -3.12 3.45
C ALA A 43 9.15 -4.10 4.60
N GLY A 44 7.91 -4.59 4.67
CA GLY A 44 7.45 -5.49 5.73
C GLY A 44 7.16 -4.81 7.07
N LYS A 45 7.12 -3.48 7.10
CA LYS A 45 6.82 -2.67 8.29
C LYS A 45 5.32 -2.59 8.59
N LYS A 46 4.48 -2.69 7.55
CA LYS A 46 3.02 -2.75 7.67
C LYS A 46 2.43 -3.96 6.95
N SER A 47 1.33 -4.47 7.49
CA SER A 47 0.48 -5.46 6.81
C SER A 47 -0.63 -4.78 6.01
N ILE A 48 -1.20 -5.50 5.03
CA ILE A 48 -2.33 -4.98 4.25
C ILE A 48 -3.56 -4.69 5.12
N ALA A 49 -3.80 -5.50 6.16
CA ALA A 49 -4.91 -5.30 7.09
C ALA A 49 -4.78 -3.96 7.84
N GLN A 50 -3.58 -3.59 8.29
CA GLN A 50 -3.34 -2.31 8.95
C GLN A 50 -3.60 -1.13 7.99
N ILE A 51 -3.19 -1.24 6.72
CA ILE A 51 -3.44 -0.20 5.71
C ILE A 51 -4.94 -0.03 5.46
N LEU A 52 -5.69 -1.13 5.40
CA LEU A 52 -7.14 -1.10 5.21
C LEU A 52 -7.85 -0.44 6.40
N GLU A 53 -7.50 -0.80 7.63
CA GLU A 53 -8.10 -0.20 8.82
C GLU A 53 -7.77 1.30 8.93
N GLU A 54 -6.52 1.71 8.68
CA GLU A 54 -6.16 3.13 8.63
C GLU A 54 -6.96 3.90 7.56
N THR A 55 -7.19 3.28 6.41
CA THR A 55 -7.96 3.90 5.31
C THR A 55 -9.43 4.05 5.68
N LYS A 56 -10.04 3.04 6.30
CA LYS A 56 -11.43 3.10 6.80
C LYS A 56 -11.60 4.18 7.87
N GLN A 57 -10.70 4.23 8.85
CA GLN A 57 -10.73 5.24 9.91
C GLN A 57 -10.65 6.66 9.35
N ARG A 58 -9.79 6.89 8.36
CA ARG A 58 -9.69 8.19 7.67
C ARG A 58 -10.95 8.54 6.93
N TYR A 59 -11.54 7.58 6.20
CA TYR A 59 -12.80 7.80 5.51
C TYR A 59 -13.89 8.22 6.50
N ALA A 60 -14.04 7.50 7.61
CA ALA A 60 -14.99 7.82 8.66
C ALA A 60 -14.74 9.21 9.29
N ALA A 61 -13.48 9.58 9.52
CA ALA A 61 -13.12 10.88 10.08
C ALA A 61 -13.40 12.06 9.14
N ASN A 62 -13.40 11.82 7.82
CA ASN A 62 -13.62 12.84 6.80
C ASN A 62 -15.08 12.91 6.30
N GLN A 63 -15.99 12.08 6.83
CA GLN A 63 -17.41 12.20 6.52
C GLN A 63 -18.01 13.45 7.19
N PRO A 64 -18.81 14.26 6.47
CA PRO A 64 -19.57 15.33 7.09
C PRO A 64 -20.57 14.73 8.10
N LYS A 65 -20.72 15.40 9.25
CA LYS A 65 -21.70 15.05 10.29
C LYS A 65 -23.12 15.36 9.85
#